data_AF-A0A5B0PCY7-F1
#
_entry.id   AF-A0A5B0PCY7-F1
#
_cell.length_a   1.000
_cell.length_b   1.000
_cell.length_c   1.000
_cell.angle_alpha   90.00
_cell.angle_beta   90.00
_cell.angle_gamma   90.00
#
_symmetry.space_group_name_H-M   'P 1'
#
loop_
_entity.id
_entity.type
_entity.pdbx_description
1 polymer ?
#
loop_
_entity_poly.entity_id
_entity_poly.type
_entity_poly.pdbx_seq_one_letter_code
_entity_poly.pdbx_strand_id
1 'polypeptide(L)'
;MKKGKVSGPAKRDRALLVSSLVSVIPVDKLCHIPRLLTEVVLGCKEANADVRGLSYEVLIKIGNKLKEHGGKVDWKALVNGMEDDEDQEPMDDGEQEASIEEYFKMISAGLAGTSPHMVSATIAALSRVLFEFHDELNRTTIDELISTTKIFLNSPNREIAKTAVGFMKVAVVSLKREVVSEQLEKIVPGLLNWAAEHKNYFKTNIQNLLERFLRLFGFDTLKKFVSSRDENDGGGKLVYSLVKKQKLLRQSCAENPIDEDQAGQDDDESDQPHGTFRTDQYVKLD
;
A
#
# COMPACT_ATOMS: atom_id res chain seq x y z
N MET A 1 27.87 -5.91 19.98
CA MET A 1 26.64 -6.24 20.76
C MET A 1 25.68 -7.01 19.87
N LYS A 2 25.21 -8.20 20.27
CA LYS A 2 24.10 -8.88 19.58
C LYS A 2 22.84 -8.04 19.77
N LYS A 3 22.23 -7.54 18.69
CA LYS A 3 20.93 -6.85 18.76
C LYS A 3 19.91 -7.80 19.40
N GLY A 4 19.44 -7.48 20.61
CA GLY A 4 18.40 -8.23 21.29
C GLY A 4 17.10 -8.13 20.48
N LYS A 5 16.52 -9.27 20.10
CA LYS A 5 15.24 -9.31 19.39
C LYS A 5 14.13 -8.99 20.40
N VAL A 6 13.43 -7.89 20.21
CA VAL A 6 12.28 -7.51 21.06
C VAL A 6 11.16 -8.55 20.87
N SER A 7 10.51 -8.97 21.95
CA SER A 7 9.44 -9.97 21.90
C SER A 7 8.17 -9.41 21.26
N GLY A 8 7.35 -10.29 20.65
CA GLY A 8 6.06 -9.91 20.06
C GLY A 8 5.12 -9.15 21.02
N PRO A 9 4.93 -9.61 22.28
CA PRO A 9 4.12 -8.90 23.27
C PRO A 9 4.63 -7.47 23.55
N ALA A 10 5.94 -7.29 23.71
CA ALA A 10 6.49 -5.96 23.97
C ALA A 10 6.24 -4.99 22.80
N LYS A 11 6.28 -5.49 21.56
CA LYS A 11 5.95 -4.68 20.36
C LYS A 11 4.46 -4.29 20.32
N ARG A 12 3.57 -5.20 20.72
CA ARG A 12 2.14 -4.92 20.88
C ARG A 12 1.90 -3.82 21.93
N ASP A 13 2.52 -3.95 23.10
CA ASP A 13 2.38 -2.97 24.18
C ASP A 13 2.89 -1.59 23.76
N ARG A 14 3.98 -1.53 22.97
CA ARG A 14 4.47 -0.28 22.38
C ARG A 14 3.45 0.34 21.43
N ALA A 15 2.86 -0.43 20.53
CA ALA A 15 1.82 0.08 19.63
C ALA A 15 0.57 0.59 20.39
N LEU A 16 0.17 -0.10 21.47
CA LEU A 16 -0.93 0.35 22.35
C LEU A 16 -0.58 1.66 23.08
N LEU A 17 0.66 1.78 23.56
CA LEU A 17 1.16 2.99 24.19
C LEU A 17 1.13 4.16 23.21
N VAL A 18 1.62 3.96 21.98
CA VAL A 18 1.58 5.00 20.94
C VAL A 18 0.13 5.37 20.62
N SER A 19 -0.77 4.40 20.46
CA SER A 19 -2.20 4.67 20.25
C SER A 19 -2.79 5.54 21.36
N SER A 20 -2.48 5.22 22.61
CA SER A 20 -2.96 5.96 23.78
C SER A 20 -2.41 7.38 23.78
N LEU A 21 -1.10 7.52 23.53
CA LEU A 21 -0.39 8.79 23.47
C LEU A 21 -0.95 9.71 22.36
N VAL A 22 -1.21 9.17 21.17
CA VAL A 22 -1.82 9.92 20.06
C VAL A 22 -3.17 10.53 20.48
N SER A 23 -3.97 9.85 21.31
CA SER A 23 -5.24 10.43 21.82
C SER A 23 -5.02 11.67 22.66
N VAL A 24 -3.97 11.69 23.49
CA VAL A 24 -3.77 12.73 24.51
C VAL A 24 -2.83 13.85 24.08
N ILE A 25 -2.05 13.68 23.01
CA ILE A 25 -1.15 14.73 22.49
C ILE A 25 -1.97 15.99 22.16
N PRO A 26 -1.63 17.16 22.74
CA PRO A 26 -2.24 18.42 22.36
C PRO A 26 -1.93 18.82 20.91
N VAL A 27 -2.80 19.61 20.30
CA VAL A 27 -2.69 20.07 18.90
C VAL A 27 -1.43 20.94 18.68
N ASP A 28 -1.00 21.68 19.70
CA ASP A 28 0.23 22.48 19.68
C ASP A 28 1.51 21.64 19.85
N LYS A 29 1.38 20.32 20.03
CA LYS A 29 2.49 19.36 20.20
C LYS A 29 2.52 18.26 19.13
N LEU A 30 1.88 18.50 17.98
CA LEU A 30 1.88 17.56 16.85
C LEU A 30 3.28 17.38 16.22
N CYS A 31 4.24 18.25 16.50
CA CYS A 31 5.66 18.08 16.16
C CYS A 31 6.30 16.79 16.69
N HIS A 32 5.67 16.10 17.64
CA HIS A 32 6.15 14.81 18.15
C HIS A 32 5.64 13.60 17.36
N ILE A 33 4.59 13.76 16.53
CA ILE A 33 4.02 12.68 15.72
C ILE A 33 5.05 11.98 14.84
N PRO A 34 5.95 12.69 14.14
CA PRO A 34 6.87 12.01 13.23
C PRO A 34 7.79 10.99 13.93
N ARG A 35 8.19 11.26 15.18
CA ARG A 35 8.99 10.30 15.99
C ARG A 35 8.21 9.06 16.38
N LEU A 36 6.90 9.21 16.62
CA LEU A 36 6.01 8.10 16.91
C LEU A 36 5.69 7.30 15.64
N LEU A 37 5.62 7.99 14.50
CA LEU A 37 5.26 7.43 13.22
C LEU A 37 6.23 6.33 12.78
N THR A 38 7.54 6.53 12.93
CA THR A 38 8.54 5.50 12.55
C THR A 38 8.31 4.16 13.24
N GLU A 39 7.95 4.17 14.53
CA GLU A 39 7.66 2.94 15.28
C GLU A 39 6.39 2.25 14.75
N VAL A 40 5.34 3.04 14.49
CA VAL A 40 4.07 2.52 13.99
C VAL A 40 4.23 1.95 12.58
N VAL A 41 4.99 2.64 11.72
CA VAL A 41 5.31 2.19 10.36
C VAL A 41 6.02 0.85 10.40
N LEU A 42 7.08 0.70 11.21
CA LEU A 42 7.77 -0.60 11.37
C LEU A 42 6.80 -1.71 11.82
N GLY A 43 5.86 -1.39 12.71
CA GLY A 43 4.82 -2.32 13.16
C GLY A 43 3.93 -2.86 12.03
N CYS A 44 3.78 -2.13 10.92
CA CYS A 44 3.01 -2.58 9.74
C CYS A 44 3.63 -3.79 9.04
N LYS A 45 4.90 -4.10 9.31
CA LYS A 45 5.62 -5.24 8.74
C LYS A 45 6.03 -6.27 9.81
N GLU A 46 5.41 -6.24 10.98
CA GLU A 46 5.69 -7.23 12.02
C GLU A 46 5.19 -8.63 11.66
N ALA A 47 5.82 -9.65 12.24
CA ALA A 47 5.42 -11.04 12.01
C ALA A 47 4.05 -11.37 12.65
N ASN A 48 3.71 -10.70 13.75
CA ASN A 48 2.43 -10.88 14.44
C ASN A 48 1.33 -10.06 13.76
N ALA A 49 0.28 -10.73 13.29
CA ALA A 49 -0.86 -10.11 12.61
C ALA A 49 -1.59 -9.08 13.48
N ASP A 50 -1.76 -9.34 14.78
CA ASP A 50 -2.41 -8.41 15.71
C ASP A 50 -1.65 -7.09 15.82
N VAL A 51 -0.31 -7.17 15.83
CA VAL A 51 0.55 -5.98 15.90
C VAL A 51 0.44 -5.18 14.60
N ARG A 52 0.42 -5.86 13.44
CA ARG A 52 0.18 -5.20 12.15
C ARG A 52 -1.17 -4.49 12.13
N GLY A 53 -2.24 -5.18 12.55
CA GLY A 53 -3.58 -4.63 12.62
C GLY A 53 -3.64 -3.39 13.52
N LEU A 54 -3.08 -3.48 14.73
CA LEU A 54 -3.01 -2.34 15.65
C LEU A 54 -2.21 -1.17 15.07
N SER A 55 -1.07 -1.43 14.43
CA SER A 55 -0.29 -0.39 13.75
C SER A 55 -1.10 0.32 12.66
N TYR A 56 -1.88 -0.41 11.86
CA TYR A 56 -2.76 0.18 10.87
C TYR A 56 -3.83 1.09 11.50
N GLU A 57 -4.44 0.66 12.60
CA GLU A 57 -5.40 1.50 13.33
C GLU A 57 -4.75 2.78 13.89
N VAL A 58 -3.52 2.67 14.39
CA VAL A 58 -2.77 3.84 14.87
C VAL A 58 -2.43 4.80 13.73
N LEU A 59 -2.08 4.30 12.54
CA LEU A 59 -1.84 5.17 11.37
C LEU A 59 -3.09 5.98 10.99
N ILE A 60 -4.27 5.35 11.02
CA ILE A 60 -5.52 6.06 10.72
C ILE A 60 -5.85 7.06 11.80
N LYS A 61 -5.67 6.69 13.07
CA LYS A 61 -5.86 7.60 14.20
C LYS A 61 -4.96 8.83 14.13
N ILE A 62 -3.70 8.66 13.72
CA ILE A 62 -2.77 9.78 13.50
C ILE A 62 -3.28 10.67 12.36
N GLY A 63 -3.66 10.08 11.22
CA GLY A 63 -4.18 10.83 10.06
C GLY A 63 -5.44 11.64 10.41
N ASN A 64 -6.42 11.02 11.06
CA ASN A 64 -7.63 11.70 11.52
C ASN A 64 -7.32 12.84 12.48
N LYS A 65 -6.38 12.64 13.41
CA LYS A 65 -5.98 13.70 14.34
C LYS A 65 -5.33 14.90 13.65
N LEU A 66 -4.47 14.64 12.65
CA LEU A 66 -3.86 15.70 11.84
C LEU A 66 -4.91 16.45 11.01
N LYS A 67 -5.89 15.71 10.47
CA LYS A 67 -7.01 16.26 9.69
C LYS A 67 -7.96 17.13 10.52
N GLU A 68 -8.45 16.63 11.66
CA GLU A 68 -9.53 17.27 12.43
C GLU A 68 -9.11 18.57 13.12
N HIS A 69 -7.86 18.62 13.58
CA HIS A 69 -7.44 19.69 14.48
C HIS A 69 -6.58 20.76 13.82
N GLY A 70 -6.13 20.54 12.58
CA GLY A 70 -5.05 21.33 12.00
C GLY A 70 -3.86 21.39 12.96
N GLY A 71 -2.92 22.30 12.72
CA GLY A 71 -1.77 22.49 13.60
C GLY A 71 -0.49 22.65 12.81
N LYS A 72 0.63 22.82 13.50
CA LYS A 72 1.94 22.96 12.87
C LYS A 72 2.74 21.70 13.13
N VAL A 73 3.20 21.07 12.08
CA VAL A 73 4.13 19.95 12.21
C VAL A 73 5.54 20.48 11.86
N ASP A 74 6.55 20.01 12.59
CA ASP A 74 7.93 20.46 12.45
C ASP A 74 8.76 19.34 11.79
N TRP A 75 9.23 19.59 10.57
CA TRP A 75 10.00 18.65 9.76
C TRP A 75 11.38 18.39 10.35
N LYS A 76 11.90 19.34 11.13
CA LYS A 76 13.20 19.25 11.78
C LYS A 76 13.30 18.07 12.75
N ALA A 77 12.18 17.64 13.33
CA ALA A 77 12.14 16.49 14.23
C ALA A 77 12.37 15.14 13.52
N LEU A 78 12.11 15.06 12.20
CA LEU A 78 12.41 13.90 11.34
C LEU A 78 13.86 13.90 10.85
N VAL A 79 14.37 15.07 10.48
CA VAL A 79 15.65 15.24 9.75
C VAL A 79 16.87 15.26 10.68
N ASN A 80 16.73 15.59 11.97
CA ASN A 80 17.84 15.66 12.95
C ASN A 80 18.60 14.34 13.24
N GLY A 81 18.46 13.30 12.40
CA GLY A 81 19.24 12.06 12.44
C GLY A 81 19.84 11.63 11.11
N MET A 82 19.69 12.42 10.03
CA MET A 82 20.42 12.25 8.78
C MET A 82 21.54 13.28 8.77
N GLU A 83 22.79 12.81 8.67
CA GLU A 83 23.96 13.67 8.51
C GLU A 83 23.77 14.56 7.28
N ASP A 84 24.27 15.80 7.36
CA ASP A 84 24.17 16.83 6.32
C ASP A 84 24.77 16.32 4.99
N ASP A 85 23.96 15.73 4.12
CA ASP A 85 24.32 15.49 2.72
C ASP A 85 24.10 16.80 1.95
N GLU A 86 25.19 17.39 1.47
CA GLU A 86 25.28 18.71 0.81
C GLU A 86 24.50 18.81 -0.53
N ASP A 87 23.88 17.72 -0.99
CA ASP A 87 23.17 17.62 -2.29
C ASP A 87 21.63 17.64 -2.17
N GLN A 88 21.05 17.88 -0.99
CA GLN A 88 19.59 18.00 -0.86
C GLN A 88 19.09 19.41 -1.21
N GLU A 89 18.13 19.49 -2.14
CA GLU A 89 17.33 20.70 -2.39
C GLU A 89 16.81 21.26 -1.06
N PRO A 90 16.89 22.59 -0.82
CA PRO A 90 16.44 23.18 0.44
C PRO A 90 14.95 22.87 0.65
N MET A 91 14.67 21.93 1.55
CA MET A 91 13.33 21.62 2.00
C MET A 91 12.85 22.77 2.86
N ASP A 92 11.82 23.48 2.38
CA ASP A 92 11.14 24.60 3.04
C ASP A 92 11.04 24.38 4.56
N ASP A 93 11.88 25.13 5.28
CA ASP A 93 12.40 24.89 6.62
C ASP A 93 11.39 25.28 7.72
N GLY A 94 10.12 25.46 7.35
CA GLY A 94 9.08 26.10 8.14
C GLY A 94 8.10 25.14 8.81
N GLU A 95 7.43 25.63 9.85
CA GLU A 95 6.24 25.01 10.44
C GLU A 95 5.14 24.90 9.36
N GLN A 96 4.94 23.70 8.80
CA GLN A 96 3.89 23.45 7.81
C GLN A 96 2.57 23.12 8.50
N GLU A 97 1.47 23.59 7.90
CA GLU A 97 0.14 23.23 8.37
C GLU A 97 -0.10 21.73 8.23
N ALA A 98 -0.60 21.12 9.30
CA ALA A 98 -0.98 19.71 9.32
C ALA A 98 -2.08 19.47 8.29
N SER A 99 -1.76 18.67 7.28
CA SER A 99 -2.69 18.19 6.27
C SER A 99 -2.50 16.69 6.03
N ILE A 100 -3.45 16.09 5.33
CA ILE A 100 -3.29 14.70 4.88
C ILE A 100 -2.13 14.60 3.89
N GLU A 101 -1.97 15.55 2.96
CA GLU A 101 -0.82 15.57 2.05
C GLU A 101 0.50 15.53 2.81
N GLU A 102 0.58 16.34 3.86
CA GLU A 102 1.79 16.44 4.66
C GLU A 102 2.03 15.17 5.48
N TYR A 103 0.95 14.51 5.93
CA TYR A 103 1.04 13.19 6.53
C TYR A 103 1.60 12.13 5.56
N PHE A 104 1.19 12.14 4.30
CA PHE A 104 1.75 11.25 3.29
C PHE A 104 3.23 11.51 3.03
N LYS A 105 3.67 12.78 3.02
CA LYS A 105 5.10 13.11 2.93
C LYS A 105 5.88 12.59 4.14
N MET A 106 5.36 12.76 5.36
CA MET A 106 5.99 12.23 6.57
C MET A 106 6.20 10.71 6.50
N ILE A 107 5.18 9.96 6.07
CA ILE A 107 5.34 8.50 5.89
C ILE A 107 6.34 8.21 4.77
N SER A 108 6.25 8.94 3.66
CA SER A 108 7.11 8.74 2.47
C SER A 108 8.60 8.97 2.77
N ALA A 109 8.95 9.80 3.76
CA ALA A 109 10.33 9.93 4.23
C ALA A 109 10.93 8.57 4.67
N GLY A 110 10.10 7.63 5.15
CA GLY A 110 10.53 6.27 5.48
C GLY A 110 10.97 5.42 4.29
N LEU A 111 10.75 5.88 3.05
CA LEU A 111 11.22 5.21 1.83
C LEU A 111 12.72 5.44 1.59
N ALA A 112 13.29 6.50 2.16
CA ALA A 112 14.74 6.75 2.18
C ALA A 112 15.49 5.83 3.19
N GLY A 113 14.77 4.95 3.90
CA GLY A 113 15.36 4.01 4.84
C GLY A 113 16.34 3.04 4.18
N THR A 114 17.46 2.77 4.86
CA THR A 114 18.55 1.93 4.32
C THR A 114 18.26 0.42 4.34
N SER A 115 17.25 -0.02 5.09
CA SER A 115 16.91 -1.44 5.21
C SER A 115 15.69 -1.82 4.36
N PRO A 116 15.69 -2.97 3.66
CA PRO A 116 14.53 -3.44 2.91
C PRO A 116 13.25 -3.59 3.76
N HIS A 117 13.43 -3.91 5.04
CA HIS A 117 12.34 -4.01 5.99
C HIS A 117 11.66 -2.67 6.23
N MET A 118 12.44 -1.60 6.43
CA MET A 118 11.91 -0.24 6.58
C MET A 118 11.17 0.19 5.32
N VAL A 119 11.78 0.05 4.15
CA VAL A 119 11.14 0.40 2.87
C VAL A 119 9.83 -0.35 2.68
N SER A 120 9.83 -1.67 2.94
CA SER A 120 8.61 -2.50 2.84
C SER A 120 7.55 -2.07 3.86
N ALA A 121 7.94 -1.78 5.10
CA ALA A 121 7.03 -1.31 6.14
C ALA A 121 6.39 0.03 5.77
N THR A 122 7.17 0.95 5.19
CA THR A 122 6.70 2.23 4.69
C THR A 122 5.70 2.07 3.54
N ILE A 123 5.97 1.21 2.54
CA ILE A 123 5.02 0.94 1.45
C ILE A 123 3.72 0.33 1.99
N ALA A 124 3.81 -0.55 3.00
CA ALA A 124 2.63 -1.12 3.65
C ALA A 124 1.82 -0.06 4.41
N ALA A 125 2.48 0.85 5.12
CA ALA A 125 1.85 1.98 5.78
C ALA A 125 1.15 2.90 4.77
N LEU A 126 1.85 3.29 3.69
CA LEU A 126 1.30 4.08 2.59
C LEU A 126 0.09 3.41 1.95
N SER A 127 0.10 2.08 1.80
CA SER A 127 -1.05 1.34 1.30
C SER A 127 -2.27 1.51 2.21
N ARG A 128 -2.09 1.36 3.53
CA ARG A 128 -3.19 1.48 4.49
C ARG A 128 -3.76 2.90 4.53
N VAL A 129 -2.91 3.92 4.55
CA VAL A 129 -3.37 5.32 4.59
C VAL A 129 -3.95 5.77 3.26
N LEU A 130 -3.44 5.27 2.11
CA LEU A 130 -4.03 5.54 0.80
C LEU A 130 -5.46 4.99 0.74
N PHE A 131 -5.67 3.76 1.20
CA PHE A 131 -7.02 3.17 1.23
C PHE A 131 -8.00 4.07 1.99
N GLU A 132 -7.58 4.61 3.14
CA GLU A 132 -8.43 5.46 3.98
C GLU A 132 -8.66 6.85 3.40
N PHE A 133 -7.57 7.53 3.00
CA PHE A 133 -7.57 8.97 2.79
C PHE A 133 -7.44 9.37 1.31
N HIS A 134 -7.61 8.43 0.36
CA HIS A 134 -7.45 8.73 -1.07
C HIS A 134 -8.36 9.86 -1.57
N ASP A 135 -9.57 10.00 -1.03
CA ASP A 135 -10.51 11.07 -1.41
C ASP A 135 -10.05 12.46 -0.95
N GLU A 136 -9.13 12.52 0.01
CA GLU A 136 -8.57 13.77 0.55
C GLU A 136 -7.26 14.15 -0.13
N LEU A 137 -6.71 13.28 -0.98
CA LEU A 137 -5.47 13.53 -1.69
C LEU A 137 -5.73 14.20 -3.03
N ASN A 138 -4.92 15.22 -3.31
CA ASN A 138 -4.85 15.76 -4.66
C ASN A 138 -4.28 14.73 -5.67
N ARG A 139 -4.59 14.97 -6.94
CA ARG A 139 -4.21 14.06 -8.03
C ARG A 139 -2.69 13.91 -8.19
N THR A 140 -1.94 14.99 -8.01
CA THR A 140 -0.47 15.02 -8.15
C THR A 140 0.17 14.07 -7.15
N THR A 141 -0.23 14.13 -5.88
CA THR A 141 0.31 13.26 -4.82
C THR A 141 0.01 11.79 -5.09
N ILE A 142 -1.18 11.45 -5.59
CA ILE A 142 -1.52 10.08 -5.98
C ILE A 142 -0.60 9.60 -7.12
N ASP A 143 -0.42 10.42 -8.14
CA ASP A 143 0.41 10.07 -9.30
C ASP A 143 1.90 9.92 -8.90
N GLU A 144 2.40 10.74 -7.98
CA GLU A 144 3.74 10.64 -7.38
C GLU A 144 3.92 9.36 -6.57
N LEU A 145 2.95 9.01 -5.71
CA LEU A 145 2.99 7.78 -4.91
C LEU A 145 3.02 6.53 -5.79
N ILE A 146 2.22 6.50 -6.86
CA ILE A 146 2.20 5.40 -7.83
C ILE A 146 3.52 5.34 -8.59
N SER A 147 4.06 6.49 -9.02
CA SER A 147 5.32 6.56 -9.75
C SER A 147 6.50 6.10 -8.90
N THR A 148 6.55 6.52 -7.63
CA THR A 148 7.54 6.06 -6.66
C THR A 148 7.39 4.57 -6.38
N THR A 149 6.17 4.07 -6.18
CA THR A 149 5.95 2.65 -5.90
C THR A 149 6.23 1.76 -7.11
N LYS A 150 6.10 2.28 -8.35
CA LYS A 150 6.56 1.59 -9.57
C LYS A 150 8.07 1.27 -9.52
N ILE A 151 8.88 2.16 -8.94
CA ILE A 151 10.32 1.90 -8.80
C ILE A 151 10.52 0.70 -7.89
N PHE A 152 9.85 0.67 -6.74
CA PHE A 152 9.89 -0.45 -5.79
C PHE A 152 9.29 -1.74 -6.35
N LEU A 153 8.29 -1.65 -7.21
CA LEU A 153 7.75 -2.80 -7.94
C LEU A 153 8.82 -3.49 -8.77
N ASN A 154 9.81 -2.78 -9.32
CA ASN A 154 10.90 -3.37 -10.08
C ASN A 154 12.16 -3.65 -9.23
N SER A 155 12.06 -3.57 -7.90
CA SER A 155 13.21 -3.82 -7.02
C SER A 155 13.68 -5.28 -7.12
N PRO A 156 14.99 -5.56 -7.16
CA PRO A 156 15.49 -6.94 -7.07
C PRO A 156 15.17 -7.59 -5.72
N ASN A 157 14.85 -6.77 -4.69
CA ASN A 157 14.43 -7.29 -3.40
C ASN A 157 12.96 -7.71 -3.43
N ARG A 158 12.73 -9.01 -3.28
CA ARG A 158 11.39 -9.61 -3.32
C ARG A 158 10.46 -9.16 -2.20
N GLU A 159 10.98 -8.81 -1.03
CA GLU A 159 10.17 -8.30 0.08
C GLU A 159 9.55 -6.94 -0.29
N ILE A 160 10.37 -6.07 -0.89
CA ILE A 160 9.98 -4.75 -1.37
C ILE A 160 8.99 -4.91 -2.53
N ALA A 161 9.34 -5.70 -3.55
CA ALA A 161 8.47 -5.93 -4.70
C ALA A 161 7.12 -6.55 -4.31
N LYS A 162 7.11 -7.52 -3.37
CA LYS A 162 5.87 -8.09 -2.81
C LYS A 162 4.98 -7.02 -2.20
N THR A 163 5.58 -6.13 -1.42
CA THR A 163 4.81 -5.07 -0.75
C THR A 163 4.34 -4.00 -1.74
N ALA A 164 5.13 -3.68 -2.76
CA ALA A 164 4.74 -2.79 -3.86
C ALA A 164 3.56 -3.36 -4.69
N VAL A 165 3.52 -4.67 -4.96
CA VAL A 165 2.34 -5.31 -5.59
C VAL A 165 1.09 -5.12 -4.71
N GLY A 166 1.24 -5.24 -3.39
CA GLY A 166 0.16 -4.98 -2.43
C GLY A 166 -0.35 -3.54 -2.51
N PHE A 167 0.55 -2.56 -2.58
CA PHE A 167 0.19 -1.16 -2.78
C PHE A 167 -0.56 -0.95 -4.10
N MET A 168 -0.06 -1.52 -5.21
CA MET A 168 -0.74 -1.42 -6.51
C MET A 168 -2.14 -2.02 -6.47
N LYS A 169 -2.34 -3.14 -5.76
CA LYS A 169 -3.67 -3.71 -5.52
C LYS A 169 -4.57 -2.70 -4.81
N VAL A 170 -4.10 -2.08 -3.73
CA VAL A 170 -4.88 -1.07 -3.00
C VAL A 170 -5.20 0.13 -3.87
N ALA A 171 -4.23 0.66 -4.64
CA ALA A 171 -4.45 1.78 -5.55
C ALA A 171 -5.56 1.45 -6.58
N VAL A 172 -5.55 0.26 -7.18
CA VAL A 172 -6.58 -0.16 -8.13
C VAL A 172 -7.94 -0.34 -7.43
N VAL A 173 -7.98 -0.77 -6.16
CA VAL A 173 -9.23 -1.00 -5.41
C VAL A 173 -9.87 0.30 -4.93
N SER A 174 -9.06 1.26 -4.50
CA SER A 174 -9.54 2.49 -3.85
C SER A 174 -9.78 3.60 -4.87
N LEU A 175 -8.93 3.72 -5.89
CA LEU A 175 -9.00 4.85 -6.82
C LEU A 175 -10.05 4.65 -7.91
N LYS A 176 -10.59 5.78 -8.40
CA LYS A 176 -11.50 5.83 -9.53
C LYS A 176 -10.87 5.20 -10.78
N ARG A 177 -11.71 4.57 -11.61
CA ARG A 177 -11.29 3.82 -12.80
C ARG A 177 -10.45 4.68 -13.75
N GLU A 178 -10.81 5.94 -13.91
CA GLU A 178 -10.17 6.91 -14.79
C GLU A 178 -8.71 7.16 -14.35
N VAL A 179 -8.52 7.40 -13.05
CA VAL A 179 -7.19 7.58 -12.45
C VAL A 179 -6.33 6.34 -12.67
N VAL A 180 -6.88 5.15 -12.39
CA VAL A 180 -6.14 3.89 -12.58
C VAL A 180 -5.79 3.65 -14.04
N SER A 181 -6.69 4.02 -14.97
CA SER A 181 -6.49 3.83 -16.41
C SER A 181 -5.25 4.56 -16.94
N GLU A 182 -5.01 5.78 -16.44
CA GLU A 182 -3.86 6.61 -16.81
C GLU A 182 -2.54 6.06 -16.26
N GLN A 183 -2.59 5.22 -15.22
CA GLN A 183 -1.41 4.62 -14.59
C GLN A 183 -1.11 3.20 -15.09
N LEU A 184 -1.93 2.61 -15.97
CA LEU A 184 -1.74 1.22 -16.42
C LEU A 184 -0.35 0.95 -17.01
N GLU A 185 0.18 1.90 -17.78
CA GLU A 185 1.52 1.79 -18.37
C GLU A 185 2.64 1.75 -17.33
N LYS A 186 2.40 2.34 -16.17
CA LYS A 186 3.34 2.28 -15.04
C LYS A 186 3.24 0.96 -14.28
N ILE A 187 2.05 0.39 -14.17
CA ILE A 187 1.77 -0.76 -13.28
C ILE A 187 1.95 -2.10 -14.01
N VAL A 188 1.27 -2.27 -15.16
CA VAL A 188 1.12 -3.58 -15.81
C VAL A 188 2.47 -4.18 -16.24
N PRO A 189 3.39 -3.44 -16.90
CA PRO A 189 4.68 -4.00 -17.29
C PRO A 189 5.49 -4.53 -16.10
N GLY A 190 5.47 -3.81 -14.97
CA GLY A 190 6.15 -4.23 -13.73
C GLY A 190 5.56 -5.52 -13.17
N LEU A 191 4.23 -5.68 -13.18
CA LEU A 191 3.57 -6.92 -12.75
C LEU A 191 3.92 -8.12 -13.65
N LEU A 192 3.97 -7.90 -14.96
CA LEU A 192 4.31 -8.95 -15.92
C LEU A 192 5.75 -9.45 -15.76
N ASN A 193 6.68 -8.59 -15.38
CA ASN A 193 8.06 -9.00 -15.10
C ASN A 193 8.15 -10.04 -13.96
N TRP A 194 7.25 -9.96 -12.99
CA TRP A 194 7.18 -10.93 -11.90
C TRP A 194 6.32 -12.15 -12.18
N ALA A 195 5.55 -12.16 -13.27
CA ALA A 195 4.69 -13.28 -13.62
C ALA A 195 5.47 -14.54 -14.04
N ALA A 196 6.74 -14.39 -14.42
CA ALA A 196 7.67 -15.49 -14.70
C ALA A 196 8.24 -16.15 -13.41
N GLU A 197 8.03 -15.54 -12.25
CA GLU A 197 8.57 -16.04 -10.99
C GLU A 197 7.90 -17.37 -10.58
N HIS A 198 8.71 -18.40 -10.32
CA HIS A 198 8.23 -19.77 -10.07
C HIS A 198 7.65 -20.00 -8.66
N LYS A 199 7.71 -19.03 -7.75
CA LYS A 199 7.09 -19.17 -6.42
C LYS A 199 5.61 -18.85 -6.46
N ASN A 200 4.79 -19.88 -6.22
CA ASN A 200 3.33 -19.86 -6.38
C ASN A 200 2.62 -18.71 -5.65
N TYR A 201 2.93 -18.41 -4.38
CA TYR A 201 2.20 -17.37 -3.62
C TYR A 201 2.34 -15.96 -4.22
N PHE A 202 3.55 -15.61 -4.68
CA PHE A 202 3.79 -14.30 -5.26
C PHE A 202 3.11 -14.19 -6.63
N LYS A 203 3.13 -15.27 -7.39
CA LYS A 203 2.40 -15.41 -8.66
C LYS A 203 0.89 -15.28 -8.47
N THR A 204 0.28 -15.87 -7.44
CA THR A 204 -1.17 -15.76 -7.18
C THR A 204 -1.61 -14.32 -6.97
N ASN A 205 -0.86 -13.52 -6.21
CA ASN A 205 -1.20 -12.11 -5.99
C ASN A 205 -1.14 -11.28 -7.28
N ILE A 206 -0.15 -11.55 -8.13
CA ILE A 206 -0.03 -10.93 -9.46
C ILE A 206 -1.18 -11.37 -10.36
N GLN A 207 -1.52 -12.66 -10.35
CA GLN A 207 -2.65 -13.22 -11.10
C GLN A 207 -3.95 -12.52 -10.72
N ASN A 208 -4.27 -12.46 -9.44
CA ASN A 208 -5.49 -11.82 -8.94
C ASN A 208 -5.58 -10.35 -9.35
N LEU A 209 -4.46 -9.63 -9.34
CA LEU A 209 -4.40 -8.24 -9.77
C LEU A 209 -4.58 -8.10 -11.29
N LEU A 210 -3.94 -8.95 -12.10
CA LEU A 210 -4.13 -8.99 -13.55
C LEU A 210 -5.56 -9.40 -13.94
N GLU A 211 -6.18 -10.35 -13.23
CA GLU A 211 -7.60 -10.72 -13.40
C GLU A 211 -8.51 -9.51 -13.10
N ARG A 212 -8.19 -8.73 -12.06
CA ARG A 212 -8.92 -7.50 -11.77
C ARG A 212 -8.76 -6.45 -12.88
N PHE A 213 -7.56 -6.28 -13.41
CA PHE A 213 -7.33 -5.42 -14.57
C PHE A 213 -8.09 -5.89 -15.83
N LEU A 214 -8.15 -7.20 -16.10
CA LEU A 214 -8.95 -7.77 -17.19
C LEU A 214 -10.45 -7.48 -17.01
N ARG A 215 -10.97 -7.60 -15.78
CA ARG A 215 -12.37 -7.25 -15.47
C ARG A 215 -12.66 -5.76 -15.67
N LEU A 216 -11.74 -4.88 -15.25
CA LEU A 216 -11.93 -3.43 -15.28
C LEU A 216 -11.70 -2.80 -16.67
N PHE A 217 -10.72 -3.25 -17.44
CA PHE A 217 -10.27 -2.58 -18.68
C PHE A 217 -10.37 -3.46 -19.92
N GLY A 218 -10.78 -4.72 -19.75
CA GLY A 218 -10.90 -5.67 -20.84
C GLY A 218 -9.56 -6.19 -21.37
N PHE A 219 -9.65 -7.19 -22.23
CA PHE A 219 -8.48 -7.85 -22.80
C PHE A 219 -7.70 -6.94 -23.76
N ASP A 220 -8.39 -6.16 -24.60
CA ASP A 220 -7.73 -5.34 -25.61
C ASP A 220 -6.77 -4.30 -25.02
N THR A 221 -7.10 -3.76 -23.85
CA THR A 221 -6.22 -2.84 -23.11
C THR A 221 -4.98 -3.57 -22.60
N LEU A 222 -5.14 -4.75 -21.99
CA LEU A 222 -4.01 -5.50 -21.43
C LEU A 222 -3.13 -6.12 -22.51
N LYS A 223 -3.72 -6.48 -23.65
CA LYS A 223 -3.02 -7.01 -24.82
C LYS A 223 -1.92 -6.05 -25.29
N LYS A 224 -2.13 -4.73 -25.21
CA LYS A 224 -1.11 -3.72 -25.56
C LYS A 224 0.21 -3.89 -24.80
N PHE A 225 0.14 -4.33 -23.54
CA PHE A 225 1.32 -4.56 -22.69
C PHE A 225 1.96 -5.94 -22.88
N VAL A 226 1.27 -6.85 -23.56
CA VAL A 226 1.75 -8.21 -23.86
C VAL A 226 2.29 -8.32 -25.28
N SER A 227 1.72 -7.57 -26.23
CA SER A 227 2.07 -7.64 -27.66
C SER A 227 3.50 -7.25 -28.00
N SER A 228 4.18 -6.50 -27.14
CA SER A 228 5.59 -6.11 -27.31
C SER A 228 6.57 -7.04 -26.59
N ARG A 229 6.09 -8.12 -25.95
CA ARG A 229 6.90 -9.07 -25.18
C ARG A 229 7.18 -10.33 -26.00
N ASP A 230 8.27 -11.02 -25.67
CA ASP A 230 8.65 -12.30 -26.29
C ASP A 230 7.50 -13.33 -26.18
N GLU A 231 7.27 -14.12 -27.22
CA GLU A 231 6.24 -15.17 -27.24
C GLU A 231 6.43 -16.22 -26.12
N ASN A 232 7.65 -16.36 -25.61
CA ASN A 232 7.99 -17.23 -24.49
C ASN A 232 7.94 -16.57 -23.11
N ASP A 233 7.60 -15.28 -23.02
CA ASP A 233 7.47 -14.55 -21.77
C ASP A 233 6.39 -15.14 -20.86
N GLY A 234 6.75 -15.40 -19.60
CA GLY A 234 5.85 -15.98 -18.60
C GLY A 234 4.64 -15.08 -18.30
N GLY A 235 4.80 -13.76 -18.39
CA GLY A 235 3.73 -12.79 -18.20
C GLY A 235 2.70 -12.81 -19.31
N GLY A 236 3.14 -12.84 -20.57
CA GLY A 236 2.24 -12.98 -21.72
C GLY A 236 1.38 -14.23 -21.65
N LYS A 237 2.02 -15.40 -21.42
CA LYS A 237 1.32 -16.69 -21.24
C LYS A 237 0.30 -16.63 -20.11
N LEU A 238 0.61 -15.92 -19.03
CA LEU A 238 -0.31 -15.75 -17.92
C LEU A 238 -1.54 -14.93 -18.31
N VAL A 239 -1.37 -13.79 -18.98
CA VAL A 239 -2.53 -12.97 -19.39
C VAL A 239 -3.46 -13.76 -20.31
N TYR A 240 -2.93 -14.49 -21.29
CA TYR A 240 -3.75 -15.33 -22.17
C TYR A 240 -4.50 -16.44 -21.42
N SER A 241 -3.90 -17.06 -20.41
CA SER A 241 -4.57 -18.10 -19.61
C SER A 241 -5.70 -17.53 -18.76
N LEU A 242 -5.51 -16.33 -18.18
CA LEU A 242 -6.55 -15.62 -17.43
C LEU A 242 -7.73 -15.20 -18.32
N VAL A 243 -7.46 -14.74 -19.54
CA VAL A 243 -8.51 -14.39 -20.52
C VAL A 243 -9.32 -15.61 -20.92
N LYS A 244 -8.64 -16.75 -21.17
CA LYS A 244 -9.31 -18.02 -21.46
C LYS A 244 -10.20 -18.45 -20.29
N LYS A 245 -9.70 -18.37 -19.06
CA LYS A 245 -10.47 -18.66 -17.83
C LYS A 245 -11.71 -17.76 -17.73
N GLN A 246 -11.57 -16.45 -17.93
CA GLN A 246 -12.69 -15.50 -17.88
C GLN A 246 -13.76 -15.80 -18.95
N LYS A 247 -13.35 -16.18 -20.17
CA LYS A 247 -14.29 -16.56 -21.23
C LYS A 247 -15.09 -17.82 -20.88
N LEU A 248 -14.44 -18.83 -20.30
CA LEU A 248 -15.10 -20.05 -19.85
C LEU A 248 -16.09 -19.77 -18.70
N LEU A 249 -15.71 -18.95 -17.72
CA LEU A 249 -16.60 -18.56 -16.62
C LEU A 249 -17.84 -17.80 -17.12
N ARG A 250 -17.68 -16.91 -18.12
CA ARG A 250 -18.82 -16.23 -18.75
C ARG A 250 -19.74 -17.19 -19.52
N GLN A 251 -19.18 -18.25 -20.10
CA GLN A 251 -19.96 -19.30 -20.78
C GLN A 251 -20.74 -20.15 -19.77
N SER A 252 -20.13 -20.51 -18.63
CA SER A 252 -20.82 -21.29 -17.59
C SER A 252 -21.87 -20.47 -16.82
N CYS A 253 -21.64 -19.18 -16.57
CA CYS A 253 -22.64 -18.30 -15.93
C CYS A 253 -23.83 -17.99 -16.85
N ALA A 254 -23.62 -18.01 -18.17
CA ALA A 254 -24.73 -17.90 -19.14
C ALA A 254 -25.62 -19.15 -19.15
N GLU A 255 -25.12 -20.29 -18.67
CA GLU A 255 -25.86 -21.54 -18.54
C GLU A 255 -26.54 -21.69 -17.17
N ASN A 256 -26.08 -20.98 -16.12
CA ASN A 256 -26.73 -20.88 -14.80
C ASN A 256 -26.45 -19.51 -14.14
N PRO A 257 -27.41 -18.57 -14.10
CA PRO A 257 -27.23 -17.28 -13.44
C PRO A 257 -27.37 -17.44 -11.91
N ILE A 258 -26.25 -17.51 -11.21
CA ILE A 258 -26.17 -17.34 -9.75
C ILE A 258 -25.52 -15.98 -9.48
N ASP A 259 -26.11 -15.20 -8.57
CA ASP A 259 -25.60 -13.88 -8.13
C ASP A 259 -24.15 -14.01 -7.59
N GLU A 260 -23.16 -13.59 -8.39
CA GLU A 260 -21.73 -13.69 -8.10
C GLU A 260 -21.19 -12.50 -7.26
N ASP A 261 -21.93 -12.02 -6.26
CA ASP A 261 -21.44 -10.94 -5.37
C ASP A 261 -20.81 -11.44 -4.05
N GLN A 262 -20.61 -12.75 -3.88
CA GLN A 262 -19.84 -13.30 -2.75
C GLN A 262 -18.98 -14.52 -3.16
N ALA A 263 -17.94 -14.30 -3.97
CA ALA A 263 -16.92 -15.33 -4.24
C ALA A 263 -15.53 -14.68 -4.28
N GLY A 264 -15.08 -14.21 -3.12
CA GLY A 264 -13.75 -13.60 -2.94
C GLY A 264 -13.18 -13.73 -1.54
N GLN A 265 -13.78 -14.59 -0.70
CA GLN A 265 -13.25 -14.99 0.59
C GLN A 265 -13.02 -16.51 0.53
N ASP A 266 -11.97 -16.96 1.21
CA ASP A 266 -11.51 -18.34 1.33
C ASP A 266 -10.54 -18.80 0.24
N ASP A 267 -9.29 -18.33 0.37
CA ASP A 267 -8.14 -19.22 0.55
C ASP A 267 -6.95 -18.39 1.00
N ASP A 268 -6.87 -18.17 2.30
CA ASP A 268 -5.75 -17.46 2.91
C ASP A 268 -5.27 -18.21 4.14
N GLU A 269 -4.44 -19.22 3.86
CA GLU A 269 -3.66 -19.91 4.86
C GLU A 269 -2.18 -19.76 4.52
N SER A 270 -1.70 -18.51 4.62
CA SER A 270 -0.45 -18.11 5.26
C SER A 270 -0.08 -16.70 4.79
N ASP A 271 -0.12 -15.76 5.75
CA ASP A 271 0.29 -14.36 5.64
C ASP A 271 -0.79 -13.33 5.20
N GLN A 272 -2.06 -13.49 5.65
CA GLN A 272 -3.00 -12.35 5.74
C GLN A 272 -2.68 -11.40 6.89
N PRO A 273 -2.97 -10.10 6.74
CA PRO A 273 -3.21 -9.22 7.87
C PRO A 273 -4.60 -9.56 8.45
N HIS A 274 -4.66 -10.23 9.60
CA HIS A 274 -5.87 -10.21 10.43
C HIS A 274 -6.02 -8.80 11.05
N GLY A 275 -6.50 -7.87 10.25
CA GLY A 275 -7.33 -6.77 10.69
C GLY A 275 -8.66 -6.96 9.98
N THR A 276 -9.71 -7.31 10.72
CA THR A 276 -11.07 -7.38 10.19
C THR A 276 -11.43 -6.02 9.58
N PHE A 277 -11.34 -5.91 8.25
CA PHE A 277 -11.99 -4.84 7.49
C PHE A 277 -13.49 -5.06 7.64
N ARG A 278 -14.12 -4.37 8.59
CA ARG A 278 -15.59 -4.29 8.68
C ARG A 278 -16.08 -3.46 7.50
N THR A 279 -16.63 -4.11 6.48
CA THR A 279 -17.33 -3.47 5.35
C THR A 279 -18.80 -3.17 5.64
N ASP A 280 -19.31 -3.53 6.82
CA ASP A 280 -20.70 -3.25 7.20
C ASP A 280 -20.83 -1.85 7.77
N GLN A 281 -20.93 -0.84 6.90
CA GLN A 281 -21.69 0.40 7.17
C GLN A 281 -21.75 1.37 5.97
N TYR A 282 -22.10 0.91 4.77
CA TYR A 282 -22.58 1.85 3.72
C TYR A 282 -23.58 1.19 2.78
N VAL A 283 -24.77 0.86 3.31
CA VAL A 283 -26.01 0.75 2.51
C VAL A 283 -27.18 1.21 3.38
N LYS A 284 -27.67 2.43 3.11
CA LYS A 284 -29.07 2.90 3.10
C LYS A 284 -29.12 4.40 3.44
N LEU A 285 -29.11 5.21 2.40
CA LEU A 285 -29.90 6.43 2.38
C LEU A 285 -30.70 6.39 1.07
N ASP A 286 -32.01 6.51 1.23
CA ASP A 286 -33.03 6.55 0.18
C ASP A 286 -32.81 7.71 -0.81
#